data_AF-A0A2D8C0S3-F1
#
_entry.id   AF-A0A2D8C0S3-F1
#
_cell.length_a   1.000
_cell.length_b   1.000
_cell.length_c   1.000
_cell.angle_alpha   90.00
_cell.angle_beta   90.00
_cell.angle_gamma   90.00
#
_symmetry.space_group_name_H-M   'P 1'
#
loop_
_entity.id
_entity.type
_entity.pdbx_description
1 polymer ?
#
loop_
_entity_poly.entity_id
_entity_poly.type
_entity_poly.pdbx_seq_one_letter_code
_entity_poly.pdbx_strand_id
1 'polypeptide(L)'
;MNKRAFLKSLAFLGISSGSIFSAKAQKQGFTEIDFESDSLWEQIRAGYKLKPDYINLENGYYCFLPEETLEKYIAHIREVNYQGSHYMRTVQWENKAKSAAMLAELVGASPEEVVITRNTTESLDLIISGYPWNSGDEAIMSNQDYGSMLNMFELASRRHGVKIKKIDIPMHPETDEEVVAVYEQAITPATKLMMVPHIVNITGHILPIKKICDMAHSHGVEVMVDGAHAVGHFQFNMNELDCDYYGSSLHKWLSVPLGAGLLYVKKGKSSKIKPLLAPYELDREGILNLNHTGTHPVATDLAVINAIEFHNKIGSKRKEDRLRYTQRYWSDQVRDLPNVQVNTPQAIQRSCAIANVGIESMKPADLAKRLIEDFQIFTVAIDGAGVKGCRISPNVYTSEKELDQFVLAIKTLSGNT
;
A
#
# COMPACT_ATOMS: atom_id res chain seq x y z
N MET A 1 -19.75 65.00 4.60
CA MET A 1 -20.71 63.89 4.35
C MET A 1 -19.91 62.67 3.87
N ASN A 2 -19.09 62.06 4.73
CA ASN A 2 -19.35 61.01 5.74
C ASN A 2 -19.46 59.58 5.15
N LYS A 3 -18.30 58.91 5.10
CA LYS A 3 -18.05 57.52 4.67
C LYS A 3 -18.58 56.49 5.71
N ARG A 4 -19.87 56.57 6.05
CA ARG A 4 -20.50 55.70 7.07
C ARG A 4 -21.86 55.11 6.69
N ALA A 5 -22.20 55.08 5.39
CA ALA A 5 -23.48 54.57 4.91
C ALA A 5 -23.34 53.45 3.86
N PHE A 6 -22.39 52.51 4.04
CA PHE A 6 -22.23 51.32 3.18
C PHE A 6 -22.32 50.01 3.99
N LEU A 7 -23.07 50.00 5.10
CA LEU A 7 -23.13 48.82 5.99
C LEU A 7 -24.54 48.43 6.45
N LYS A 8 -25.61 48.82 5.75
CA LYS A 8 -26.98 48.40 6.11
C LYS A 8 -27.91 48.25 4.90
N SER A 9 -27.68 47.25 4.05
CA SER A 9 -28.73 46.60 3.26
C SER A 9 -28.17 45.38 2.55
N LEU A 10 -28.37 44.20 3.14
CA LEU A 10 -28.51 42.89 2.49
C LEU A 10 -28.64 41.84 3.60
N ALA A 11 -29.73 41.99 4.36
CA ALA A 11 -30.35 40.86 5.03
C ALA A 11 -31.41 40.29 4.07
N PHE A 12 -31.51 38.96 4.04
CA PHE A 12 -32.46 38.14 3.27
C PHE A 12 -32.19 37.97 1.77
N LEU A 13 -31.41 36.92 1.45
CA LEU A 13 -31.85 35.75 0.68
C LEU A 13 -30.60 34.92 0.30
N GLY A 14 -30.48 33.75 0.92
CA GLY A 14 -29.38 32.83 0.66
C GLY A 14 -29.51 31.61 1.57
N ILE A 15 -30.48 30.74 1.25
CA ILE A 15 -30.54 29.39 1.80
C ILE A 15 -29.37 28.64 1.16
N SER A 16 -28.20 28.67 1.79
CA SER A 16 -27.16 27.69 1.51
C SER A 16 -27.31 26.56 2.52
N SER A 17 -27.83 25.44 2.03
CA SER A 17 -27.71 24.13 2.64
C SER A 17 -26.23 23.84 2.88
N GLY A 18 -25.80 24.03 4.13
CA GLY A 18 -24.43 23.78 4.54
C GLY A 18 -24.42 23.30 5.98
N SER A 19 -23.83 22.12 6.17
CA SER A 19 -23.30 21.62 7.45
C SER A 19 -24.30 20.97 8.42
N ILE A 20 -24.88 19.83 8.03
CA ILE A 20 -25.26 18.78 9.02
C ILE A 20 -24.07 17.83 9.16
N PHE A 21 -22.99 18.25 9.82
CA PHE A 21 -22.01 17.37 10.49
C PHE A 21 -21.13 18.24 11.39
N SER A 22 -21.72 18.80 12.45
CA SER A 22 -20.95 19.24 13.62
C SER A 22 -21.11 18.17 14.70
N ALA A 23 -20.43 17.05 14.50
CA ALA A 23 -20.13 16.17 15.61
C ALA A 23 -18.95 16.81 16.36
N LYS A 24 -19.19 17.29 17.57
CA LYS A 24 -18.12 17.50 18.54
C LYS A 24 -17.47 16.14 18.78
N ALA A 25 -16.42 15.82 18.03
CA ALA A 25 -15.56 14.69 18.32
C ALA A 25 -14.86 15.00 19.64
N GLN A 26 -15.42 14.48 20.73
CA GLN A 26 -14.72 14.39 21.99
C GLN A 26 -13.48 13.52 21.73
N LYS A 27 -12.28 14.05 22.00
CA LYS A 27 -11.02 13.30 21.86
C LYS A 27 -11.06 12.16 22.87
N GLN A 28 -11.57 11.02 22.46
CA GLN A 28 -11.47 9.79 23.22
C GLN A 28 -10.06 9.24 23.00
N GLY A 29 -9.31 9.04 24.09
CA GLY A 29 -8.01 8.41 24.00
C GLY A 29 -8.19 6.95 23.55
N PHE A 30 -7.32 6.48 22.64
CA PHE A 30 -7.39 5.11 22.08
C PHE A 30 -7.20 4.00 23.15
N THR A 31 -6.88 4.36 24.41
CA THR A 31 -6.85 3.46 25.57
C THR A 31 -8.24 3.02 26.06
N GLU A 32 -9.32 3.56 25.51
CA GLU A 32 -10.70 3.27 25.91
C GLU A 32 -11.46 2.39 24.92
N ILE A 33 -10.79 1.78 23.92
CA ILE A 33 -11.49 0.93 22.95
C ILE A 33 -11.96 -0.36 23.60
N ASP A 34 -13.28 -0.54 23.58
CA ASP A 34 -13.92 -1.80 23.92
C ASP A 34 -14.00 -2.68 22.66
N PHE A 35 -13.10 -3.65 22.58
CA PHE A 35 -12.98 -4.58 21.45
C PHE A 35 -14.14 -5.58 21.33
N GLU A 36 -14.98 -5.70 22.36
CA GLU A 36 -16.16 -6.56 22.37
C GLU A 36 -17.46 -5.75 22.11
N SER A 37 -17.33 -4.44 21.87
CA SER A 37 -18.46 -3.55 21.62
C SER A 37 -19.01 -3.65 20.20
N ASP A 38 -20.34 -3.57 20.07
CA ASP A 38 -21.02 -3.43 18.77
C ASP A 38 -20.59 -2.15 18.02
N SER A 39 -20.08 -1.13 18.73
CA SER A 39 -19.60 0.13 18.13
C SER A 39 -18.08 0.15 17.88
N LEU A 40 -17.40 -0.99 17.92
CA LEU A 40 -15.94 -1.10 17.79
C LEU A 40 -15.37 -0.29 16.61
N TRP A 41 -15.95 -0.39 15.42
CA TRP A 41 -15.43 0.31 14.23
C TRP A 41 -15.65 1.82 14.30
N GLU A 42 -16.67 2.29 15.00
CA GLU A 42 -16.87 3.71 15.29
C GLU A 42 -15.81 4.23 16.26
N GLN A 43 -15.48 3.44 17.29
CA GLN A 43 -14.40 3.75 18.24
C GLN A 43 -13.03 3.77 17.54
N ILE A 44 -12.74 2.77 16.69
CA ILE A 44 -11.51 2.75 15.88
C ILE A 44 -11.46 3.97 14.96
N ARG A 45 -12.56 4.31 14.27
CA ARG A 45 -12.65 5.50 13.42
C ARG A 45 -12.37 6.78 14.20
N ALA A 46 -12.86 6.90 15.43
CA ALA A 46 -12.61 8.07 16.29
C ALA A 46 -11.12 8.27 16.62
N GLY A 47 -10.30 7.21 16.51
CA GLY A 47 -8.84 7.28 16.62
C GLY A 47 -8.13 7.94 15.43
N TYR A 48 -8.85 8.28 14.35
CA TYR A 48 -8.32 8.92 13.16
C TYR A 48 -8.91 10.31 12.97
N LYS A 49 -8.06 11.28 12.61
CA LYS A 49 -8.51 12.62 12.25
C LYS A 49 -8.75 12.72 10.75
N LEU A 50 -9.98 12.43 10.35
CA LEU A 50 -10.41 12.49 8.95
C LEU A 50 -10.87 13.90 8.56
N LYS A 51 -10.61 14.30 7.32
CA LYS A 51 -11.09 15.58 6.77
C LYS A 51 -12.57 15.43 6.42
N PRO A 52 -13.49 16.26 6.95
CA PRO A 52 -14.93 16.08 6.75
C PRO A 52 -15.42 16.54 5.37
N ASP A 53 -14.59 17.26 4.62
CA ASP A 53 -14.97 17.87 3.34
C ASP A 53 -15.22 16.83 2.23
N TYR A 54 -14.70 15.62 2.38
CA TYR A 54 -14.84 14.53 1.42
C TYR A 54 -14.69 13.16 2.07
N ILE A 55 -15.21 12.14 1.39
CA ILE A 55 -14.98 10.73 1.69
C ILE A 55 -13.68 10.30 1.00
N ASN A 56 -12.68 9.87 1.77
CA ASN A 56 -11.42 9.37 1.21
C ASN A 56 -11.51 7.87 0.90
N LEU A 57 -11.55 7.50 -0.37
CA LEU A 57 -11.44 6.12 -0.85
C LEU A 57 -10.11 5.88 -1.58
N GLU A 58 -9.09 6.67 -1.26
CA GLU A 58 -7.75 6.65 -1.84
C GLU A 58 -6.72 6.36 -0.73
N ASN A 59 -6.84 5.19 -0.10
CA ASN A 59 -5.87 4.70 0.89
C ASN A 59 -4.74 3.87 0.24
N GLY A 60 -4.88 3.57 -1.05
CA GLY A 60 -3.86 2.90 -1.85
C GLY A 60 -2.59 3.74 -2.10
N TYR A 61 -2.66 5.08 -2.09
CA TYR A 61 -1.47 5.90 -2.16
C TYR A 61 -0.76 5.95 -0.80
N TYR A 62 -1.46 6.41 0.25
CA TYR A 62 -1.05 6.32 1.65
C TYR A 62 -2.28 6.34 2.56
N CYS A 63 -2.15 5.82 3.78
CA CYS A 63 -3.23 5.81 4.76
C CYS A 63 -3.09 6.96 5.77
N PHE A 64 -4.22 7.42 6.31
CA PHE A 64 -4.19 8.29 7.48
C PHE A 64 -3.46 7.60 8.65
N LEU A 65 -2.68 8.41 9.37
CA LEU A 65 -2.08 8.01 10.64
C LEU A 65 -3.17 8.00 11.72
N PRO A 66 -3.22 6.96 12.58
CA PRO A 66 -3.93 7.07 13.84
C PRO A 66 -3.34 8.22 14.67
N GLU A 67 -4.18 8.98 15.36
CA GLU A 67 -3.73 10.13 16.16
C GLU A 67 -2.72 9.70 17.25
N GLU A 68 -2.89 8.51 17.85
CA GLU A 68 -1.92 7.97 18.81
C GLU A 68 -0.52 7.80 18.19
N THR A 69 -0.44 7.23 16.99
CA THR A 69 0.82 7.04 16.27
C THR A 69 1.42 8.38 15.85
N LEU A 70 0.59 9.33 15.42
CA LEU A 70 1.02 10.68 15.06
C LEU A 70 1.64 11.43 16.25
N GLU A 71 0.98 11.42 17.41
CA GLU A 71 1.50 12.09 18.61
C GLU A 71 2.81 11.46 19.09
N LYS A 72 2.92 10.12 19.05
CA LYS A 72 4.17 9.40 19.33
C LYS A 72 5.27 9.77 18.33
N TYR A 73 4.95 9.88 17.04
CA TYR A 73 5.92 10.32 16.02
C TYR A 73 6.41 11.76 16.26
N ILE A 74 5.52 12.69 16.60
CA ILE A 74 5.89 14.06 16.96
C ILE A 74 6.79 14.08 18.21
N ALA A 75 6.51 13.24 19.21
CA ALA A 75 7.36 13.10 20.38
C ALA A 75 8.77 12.60 20.01
N HIS A 76 8.89 11.60 19.13
CA HIS A 76 10.18 11.12 18.60
C HIS A 76 10.94 12.23 17.87
N ILE A 77 10.27 13.04 17.05
CA ILE A 77 10.89 14.20 16.38
C ILE A 77 11.47 15.17 17.41
N ARG A 78 10.68 15.53 18.44
CA ARG A 78 11.14 16.45 19.50
C ARG A 78 12.34 15.90 20.24
N GLU A 79 12.30 14.62 20.62
CA GLU A 79 13.36 13.96 21.39
C GLU A 79 14.67 13.85 20.60
N VAL A 80 14.60 13.39 19.36
CA VAL A 80 15.80 13.26 18.49
C VAL A 80 16.45 14.62 18.27
N ASN A 81 15.68 15.70 18.10
CA ASN A 81 16.22 17.05 17.94
C ASN A 81 16.75 17.64 19.25
N TYR A 82 16.18 17.26 20.40
CA TYR A 82 16.70 17.65 21.71
C TYR A 82 18.07 17.00 21.99
N GLN A 83 18.24 15.72 21.67
CA GLN A 83 19.51 15.01 21.87
C GLN A 83 20.56 15.29 20.77
N GLY A 84 20.13 15.63 19.56
CA GLY A 84 21.00 15.96 18.44
C GLY A 84 21.94 14.81 18.05
N SER A 85 23.20 15.16 17.72
CA SER A 85 24.19 14.18 17.24
C SER A 85 24.57 13.11 18.27
N HIS A 86 24.32 13.35 19.56
CA HIS A 86 24.55 12.36 20.61
C HIS A 86 23.69 11.11 20.36
N TYR A 87 22.37 11.28 20.16
CA TYR A 87 21.47 10.17 19.83
C TYR A 87 21.92 9.42 18.57
N MET A 88 22.25 10.17 17.52
CA MET A 88 22.65 9.61 16.22
C MET A 88 23.93 8.76 16.31
N ARG A 89 24.83 9.08 17.25
CA ARG A 89 26.10 8.36 17.40
C ARG A 89 26.07 7.26 18.44
N THR A 90 25.08 7.22 19.33
CA THR A 90 25.05 6.28 20.46
C THR A 90 23.89 5.29 20.44
N VAL A 91 22.67 5.71 20.08
CA VAL A 91 21.45 4.88 20.28
C VAL A 91 20.73 4.52 18.98
N GLN A 92 20.86 5.33 17.91
CA GLN A 92 20.01 5.19 16.72
C GLN A 92 19.99 3.77 16.10
N TRP A 93 21.14 3.08 16.09
CA TRP A 93 21.29 1.80 15.41
C TRP A 93 20.61 0.67 16.18
N GLU A 94 20.69 0.70 17.51
CA GLU A 94 19.97 -0.25 18.37
C GLU A 94 18.46 -0.08 18.20
N ASN A 95 17.98 1.17 18.17
CA ASN A 95 16.57 1.45 17.97
C ASN A 95 16.09 1.04 16.57
N LYS A 96 16.86 1.32 15.52
CA LYS A 96 16.54 0.88 14.16
C LYS A 96 16.47 -0.66 14.06
N ALA A 97 17.41 -1.36 14.71
CA ALA A 97 17.42 -2.82 14.76
C ALA A 97 16.18 -3.38 15.48
N LYS A 98 15.72 -2.76 16.58
CA LYS A 98 14.47 -3.12 17.25
C LYS A 98 13.26 -2.97 16.33
N SER A 99 13.15 -1.84 15.62
CA SER A 99 12.07 -1.63 14.65
C SER A 99 12.10 -2.67 13.52
N ALA A 100 13.28 -2.99 12.99
CA ALA A 100 13.43 -4.00 11.94
C ALA A 100 13.08 -5.42 12.44
N ALA A 101 13.45 -5.77 13.67
CA ALA A 101 13.11 -7.05 14.27
C ALA A 101 11.59 -7.21 14.47
N MET A 102 10.90 -6.17 14.93
CA MET A 102 9.43 -6.20 15.06
C MET A 102 8.73 -6.29 13.69
N LEU A 103 9.29 -5.66 12.66
CA LEU A 103 8.81 -5.83 11.29
C LEU A 103 9.01 -7.25 10.78
N ALA A 104 10.18 -7.85 11.05
CA ALA A 104 10.48 -9.23 10.68
C ALA A 104 9.49 -10.20 11.32
N GLU A 105 9.23 -10.05 12.63
CA GLU A 105 8.22 -10.83 13.34
C GLU A 105 6.83 -10.66 12.72
N LEU A 106 6.41 -9.42 12.43
CA LEU A 106 5.10 -9.13 11.84
C LEU A 106 4.87 -9.83 10.49
N VAL A 107 5.92 -9.97 9.67
CA VAL A 107 5.83 -10.61 8.35
C VAL A 107 6.26 -12.09 8.35
N GLY A 108 6.61 -12.65 9.50
CA GLY A 108 7.09 -14.04 9.60
C GLY A 108 8.46 -14.29 8.98
N ALA A 109 9.41 -13.38 9.18
CA ALA A 109 10.81 -13.48 8.74
C ALA A 109 11.79 -13.41 9.91
N SER A 110 13.08 -13.71 9.68
CA SER A 110 14.11 -13.49 10.69
C SER A 110 14.61 -12.03 10.67
N PRO A 111 15.08 -11.46 11.81
CA PRO A 111 15.65 -10.12 11.85
C PRO A 111 16.85 -9.91 10.91
N GLU A 112 17.60 -10.97 10.61
CA GLU A 112 18.76 -10.94 9.69
C GLU A 112 18.36 -10.89 8.21
N GLU A 113 17.07 -11.02 7.91
CA GLU A 113 16.53 -10.98 6.55
C GLU A 113 15.78 -9.68 6.25
N VAL A 114 15.62 -8.77 7.23
CA VAL A 114 14.80 -7.57 7.09
C VAL A 114 15.60 -6.30 7.40
N VAL A 115 15.45 -5.29 6.55
CA VAL A 115 15.95 -3.94 6.79
C VAL A 115 14.91 -2.88 6.46
N ILE A 116 15.03 -1.71 7.10
CA ILE A 116 14.14 -0.56 6.87
C ILE A 116 14.72 0.33 5.77
N THR A 117 14.01 0.45 4.66
CA THR A 117 14.25 1.39 3.56
C THR A 117 13.29 2.58 3.66
N ARG A 118 13.28 3.52 2.70
CA ARG A 118 12.33 4.65 2.70
C ARG A 118 10.95 4.29 2.17
N ASN A 119 10.84 3.26 1.32
CA ASN A 119 9.59 2.80 0.68
C ASN A 119 9.86 1.55 -0.19
N THR A 120 8.78 0.98 -0.76
CA THR A 120 8.88 -0.15 -1.71
C THR A 120 9.78 0.14 -2.90
N THR A 121 9.72 1.35 -3.46
CA THR A 121 10.53 1.71 -4.63
C THR A 121 12.01 1.59 -4.32
N GLU A 122 12.49 2.13 -3.20
CA GLU A 122 13.87 1.94 -2.78
C GLU A 122 14.21 0.47 -2.53
N SER A 123 13.32 -0.29 -1.86
CA SER A 123 13.56 -1.72 -1.61
C SER A 123 13.77 -2.49 -2.90
N LEU A 124 12.87 -2.35 -3.87
CA LEU A 124 12.89 -3.13 -5.11
C LEU A 124 13.91 -2.59 -6.11
N ASP A 125 14.06 -1.27 -6.24
CA ASP A 125 15.06 -0.67 -7.12
C ASP A 125 16.48 -1.02 -6.69
N LEU A 126 16.71 -1.17 -5.38
CA LEU A 126 17.97 -1.66 -4.84
C LEU A 126 18.26 -3.08 -5.35
N ILE A 127 17.28 -3.98 -5.28
CA ILE A 127 17.43 -5.35 -5.78
C ILE A 127 17.67 -5.35 -7.28
N ILE A 128 16.83 -4.66 -8.07
CA ILE A 128 16.95 -4.62 -9.53
C ILE A 128 18.30 -4.02 -9.95
N SER A 129 18.75 -2.94 -9.31
CA SER A 129 20.02 -2.28 -9.62
C SER A 129 21.23 -3.12 -9.21
N GLY A 130 21.13 -3.80 -8.07
CA GLY A 130 22.21 -4.57 -7.47
C GLY A 130 22.33 -6.00 -8.00
N TYR A 131 21.31 -6.49 -8.71
CA TYR A 131 21.29 -7.84 -9.26
C TYR A 131 22.45 -8.04 -10.25
N PRO A 132 23.10 -9.22 -10.28
CA PRO A 132 24.28 -9.47 -11.11
C PRO A 132 23.90 -9.77 -12.58
N TRP A 133 23.28 -8.79 -13.23
CA TRP A 133 22.85 -8.89 -14.62
C TRP A 133 24.02 -9.07 -15.59
N ASN A 134 23.81 -9.93 -16.58
CA ASN A 134 24.60 -10.02 -17.80
C ASN A 134 23.76 -9.59 -19.00
N SER A 135 24.44 -9.14 -20.06
CA SER A 135 23.77 -8.83 -21.33
C SER A 135 23.09 -10.08 -21.89
N GLY A 136 21.81 -9.94 -22.23
CA GLY A 136 20.98 -11.04 -22.71
C GLY A 136 20.21 -11.80 -21.63
N ASP A 137 20.47 -11.57 -20.35
CA ASP A 137 19.62 -12.09 -19.26
C ASP A 137 18.19 -11.56 -19.42
N GLU A 138 17.20 -12.38 -19.02
CA GLU A 138 15.79 -12.03 -19.11
C GLU A 138 15.17 -11.79 -17.73
N ALA A 139 14.30 -10.79 -17.66
CA ALA A 139 13.44 -10.52 -16.51
C ALA A 139 11.96 -10.60 -16.92
N ILE A 140 11.13 -11.26 -16.10
CA ILE A 140 9.68 -11.36 -16.31
C ILE A 140 8.97 -10.38 -15.38
N MET A 141 7.94 -9.72 -15.91
CA MET A 141 7.04 -8.83 -15.19
C MET A 141 5.68 -8.80 -15.86
N SER A 142 4.69 -8.24 -15.19
CA SER A 142 3.35 -8.03 -15.69
C SER A 142 3.16 -6.60 -16.23
N ASN A 143 2.31 -6.43 -17.25
CA ASN A 143 1.86 -5.10 -17.67
C ASN A 143 1.09 -4.36 -16.56
N GLN A 144 0.50 -5.10 -15.61
CA GLN A 144 -0.23 -4.58 -14.45
C GLN A 144 0.68 -4.23 -13.26
N ASP A 145 1.99 -4.46 -13.34
CA ASP A 145 2.93 -4.05 -12.30
C ASP A 145 3.02 -2.53 -12.14
N TYR A 146 3.46 -2.09 -10.96
CA TYR A 146 3.58 -0.67 -10.66
C TYR A 146 4.56 0.02 -11.62
N GLY A 147 4.15 1.15 -12.20
CA GLY A 147 4.89 1.82 -13.27
C GLY A 147 6.34 2.20 -12.91
N SER A 148 6.63 2.52 -11.64
CA SER A 148 8.01 2.76 -11.22
C SER A 148 8.89 1.52 -11.36
N MET A 149 8.37 0.33 -11.08
CA MET A 149 9.10 -0.92 -11.24
C MET A 149 9.33 -1.25 -12.72
N LEU A 150 8.31 -1.04 -13.56
CA LEU A 150 8.45 -1.17 -15.02
C LEU A 150 9.60 -0.28 -15.55
N ASN A 151 9.66 0.96 -15.06
CA ASN A 151 10.72 1.90 -15.43
C ASN A 151 12.09 1.48 -14.91
N MET A 152 12.18 0.87 -13.72
CA MET A 152 13.45 0.43 -13.16
C MET A 152 14.04 -0.74 -13.95
N PHE A 153 13.23 -1.70 -14.40
CA PHE A 153 13.72 -2.75 -15.31
C PHE A 153 14.09 -2.21 -16.70
N GLU A 154 13.37 -1.22 -17.22
CA GLU A 154 13.77 -0.52 -18.45
C GLU A 154 15.13 0.16 -18.27
N LEU A 155 15.39 0.73 -17.09
CA LEU A 155 16.71 1.26 -16.76
C LEU A 155 17.78 0.15 -16.67
N ALA A 156 17.46 -1.00 -16.10
CA ALA A 156 18.35 -2.17 -16.05
C ALA A 156 18.67 -2.71 -17.46
N SER A 157 17.68 -2.76 -18.35
CA SER A 157 17.83 -3.09 -19.77
C SER A 157 18.85 -2.17 -20.44
N ARG A 158 18.71 -0.85 -20.26
CA ARG A 158 19.65 0.13 -20.84
C ARG A 158 21.06 0.04 -20.26
N ARG A 159 21.20 -0.30 -18.98
CA ARG A 159 22.50 -0.36 -18.29
C ARG A 159 23.26 -1.67 -18.52
N HIS A 160 22.54 -2.78 -18.56
CA HIS A 160 23.12 -4.12 -18.50
C HIS A 160 22.76 -5.00 -19.70
N GLY A 161 21.87 -4.56 -20.60
CA GLY A 161 21.42 -5.36 -21.74
C GLY A 161 20.39 -6.44 -21.37
N VAL A 162 19.67 -6.26 -20.24
CA VAL A 162 18.60 -7.17 -19.80
C VAL A 162 17.42 -7.09 -20.75
N LYS A 163 16.87 -8.24 -21.15
CA LYS A 163 15.66 -8.34 -21.96
C LYS A 163 14.43 -8.43 -21.05
N ILE A 164 13.43 -7.60 -21.30
CA ILE A 164 12.20 -7.56 -20.51
C ILE A 164 11.11 -8.38 -21.20
N LYS A 165 10.54 -9.35 -20.49
CA LYS A 165 9.37 -10.11 -20.91
C LYS A 165 8.16 -9.63 -20.11
N LYS A 166 7.16 -9.11 -20.82
CA LYS A 166 5.90 -8.66 -20.21
C LYS A 166 4.79 -9.67 -20.45
N ILE A 167 4.03 -9.96 -19.40
CA ILE A 167 2.85 -10.83 -19.41
C ILE A 167 1.61 -10.05 -18.97
N ASP A 168 0.43 -10.59 -19.25
CA ASP A 168 -0.83 -10.07 -18.73
C ASP A 168 -1.38 -11.00 -17.66
N ILE A 169 -1.63 -10.46 -16.46
CA ILE A 169 -2.29 -11.20 -15.39
C ILE A 169 -3.80 -11.27 -15.74
N PRO A 170 -4.43 -12.46 -15.70
CA PRO A 170 -5.88 -12.58 -15.90
C PRO A 170 -6.66 -11.70 -14.90
N MET A 171 -7.66 -10.95 -15.37
CA MET A 171 -8.45 -10.04 -14.52
C MET A 171 -9.39 -10.80 -13.57
N HIS A 172 -9.97 -11.90 -14.03
CA HIS A 172 -10.94 -12.71 -13.29
C HIS A 172 -10.59 -14.20 -13.39
N PRO A 173 -9.43 -14.63 -12.88
CA PRO A 173 -9.06 -16.04 -12.97
C PRO A 173 -9.97 -16.88 -12.07
N GLU A 174 -10.40 -18.03 -12.59
CA GLU A 174 -11.16 -19.00 -11.80
C GLU A 174 -10.22 -19.72 -10.82
N THR A 175 -9.01 -20.05 -11.30
CA THR A 175 -8.02 -20.84 -10.58
C THR A 175 -6.69 -20.09 -10.39
N ASP A 176 -5.89 -20.50 -9.41
CA ASP A 176 -4.54 -19.92 -9.25
C ASP A 176 -3.62 -20.33 -10.39
N GLU A 177 -3.89 -21.51 -10.94
CA GLU A 177 -3.13 -22.15 -12.01
C GLU A 177 -3.18 -21.31 -13.30
N GLU A 178 -4.27 -20.60 -13.58
CA GLU A 178 -4.34 -19.60 -14.66
C GLU A 178 -3.34 -18.45 -14.46
N VAL A 179 -3.15 -17.99 -13.23
CA VAL A 179 -2.16 -16.94 -12.91
C VAL A 179 -0.74 -17.50 -13.01
N VAL A 180 -0.50 -18.71 -12.49
CA VAL A 180 0.82 -19.34 -12.56
C VAL A 180 1.24 -19.61 -14.01
N ALA A 181 0.31 -20.10 -14.84
CA ALA A 181 0.58 -20.48 -16.23
C ALA A 181 1.08 -19.30 -17.08
N VAL A 182 0.53 -18.09 -16.90
CA VAL A 182 0.99 -16.92 -17.67
C VAL A 182 2.44 -16.52 -17.35
N TYR A 183 2.88 -16.73 -16.11
CA TYR A 183 4.28 -16.52 -15.72
C TYR A 183 5.18 -17.64 -16.24
N GLU A 184 4.76 -18.90 -16.09
CA GLU A 184 5.51 -20.09 -16.54
C GLU A 184 5.79 -20.06 -18.04
N GLN A 185 4.79 -19.73 -18.85
CA GLN A 185 4.89 -19.65 -20.31
C GLN A 185 5.91 -18.60 -20.80
N ALA A 186 6.22 -17.60 -19.97
CA ALA A 186 7.20 -16.57 -20.30
C ALA A 186 8.65 -16.94 -19.95
N ILE A 187 8.87 -18.04 -19.23
CA ILE A 187 10.20 -18.49 -18.81
C ILE A 187 10.97 -19.05 -20.01
N THR A 188 12.24 -18.65 -20.10
CA THR A 188 13.24 -19.21 -21.00
C THR A 188 14.51 -19.56 -20.22
N PRO A 189 15.49 -20.27 -20.80
CA PRO A 189 16.79 -20.49 -20.15
C PRO A 189 17.57 -19.20 -19.80
N ALA A 190 17.21 -18.07 -20.43
CA ALA A 190 17.82 -16.77 -20.14
C ALA A 190 17.16 -16.06 -18.94
N THR A 191 15.99 -16.50 -18.49
CA THR A 191 15.27 -15.87 -17.38
C THR A 191 16.05 -16.00 -16.06
N LYS A 192 16.27 -14.88 -15.36
CA LYS A 192 16.98 -14.84 -14.07
C LYS A 192 16.13 -14.34 -12.92
N LEU A 193 15.27 -13.36 -13.16
CA LEU A 193 14.43 -12.75 -12.14
C LEU A 193 13.00 -12.57 -12.65
N MET A 194 12.05 -12.88 -11.79
CA MET A 194 10.63 -12.62 -12.01
C MET A 194 10.12 -11.64 -10.97
N MET A 195 9.48 -10.56 -11.40
CA MET A 195 8.75 -9.65 -10.52
C MET A 195 7.27 -10.03 -10.45
N VAL A 196 6.73 -10.08 -9.24
CA VAL A 196 5.33 -10.44 -8.99
C VAL A 196 4.73 -9.50 -7.95
N PRO A 197 3.59 -8.83 -8.21
CA PRO A 197 2.93 -8.04 -7.19
C PRO A 197 2.12 -8.97 -6.28
N HIS A 198 2.29 -8.85 -4.96
CA HIS A 198 1.46 -9.60 -4.00
C HIS A 198 -0.01 -9.16 -4.08
N ILE A 199 -0.23 -7.87 -4.34
CA ILE A 199 -1.51 -7.33 -4.79
C ILE A 199 -1.27 -6.45 -6.02
N VAL A 200 -1.99 -6.73 -7.11
CA VAL A 200 -2.05 -5.83 -8.26
C VAL A 200 -2.68 -4.50 -7.83
N ASN A 201 -1.90 -3.43 -7.82
CA ASN A 201 -2.29 -2.15 -7.22
C ASN A 201 -3.48 -1.46 -7.91
N ILE A 202 -3.80 -1.85 -9.14
CA ILE A 202 -4.86 -1.25 -9.96
C ILE A 202 -6.19 -2.03 -9.95
N THR A 203 -6.17 -3.33 -9.64
CA THR A 203 -7.38 -4.17 -9.54
C THR A 203 -7.67 -4.66 -8.13
N GLY A 204 -6.66 -4.73 -7.26
CA GLY A 204 -6.77 -5.33 -5.93
C GLY A 204 -6.64 -6.85 -5.90
N HIS A 205 -6.28 -7.47 -7.04
CA HIS A 205 -6.10 -8.92 -7.16
C HIS A 205 -4.88 -9.39 -6.37
N ILE A 206 -5.11 -10.22 -5.36
CA ILE A 206 -4.10 -10.92 -4.56
C ILE A 206 -3.62 -12.14 -5.34
N LEU A 207 -2.30 -12.24 -5.57
CA LEU A 207 -1.70 -13.31 -6.36
C LEU A 207 -1.21 -14.48 -5.48
N PRO A 208 -1.21 -15.72 -6.01
CA PRO A 208 -0.77 -16.91 -5.28
C PRO A 208 0.77 -17.01 -5.23
N ILE A 209 1.41 -16.13 -4.46
CA ILE A 209 2.88 -15.96 -4.44
C ILE A 209 3.62 -17.27 -4.23
N LYS A 210 3.21 -18.12 -3.27
CA LYS A 210 3.88 -19.40 -3.02
C LYS A 210 3.88 -20.31 -4.24
N LYS A 211 2.75 -20.46 -4.92
CA LYS A 211 2.65 -21.29 -6.14
C LYS A 211 3.54 -20.73 -7.26
N ILE A 212 3.62 -19.41 -7.40
CA ILE A 212 4.50 -18.77 -8.38
C ILE A 212 5.97 -18.98 -8.04
N CYS A 213 6.36 -18.88 -6.76
CA CYS A 213 7.72 -19.15 -6.31
C CYS A 213 8.11 -20.61 -6.56
N ASP A 214 7.26 -21.57 -6.18
CA ASP A 214 7.51 -23.01 -6.43
C ASP A 214 7.74 -23.30 -7.91
N MET A 215 6.87 -22.75 -8.77
CA MET A 215 7.01 -22.87 -10.22
C MET A 215 8.32 -22.24 -10.69
N ALA A 216 8.58 -20.96 -10.39
CA ALA A 216 9.77 -20.25 -10.86
C ALA A 216 11.08 -20.92 -10.40
N HIS A 217 11.14 -21.37 -9.14
CA HIS A 217 12.30 -22.07 -8.58
C HIS A 217 12.57 -23.41 -9.25
N SER A 218 11.53 -24.13 -9.68
CA SER A 218 11.70 -25.37 -10.46
C SER A 218 12.39 -25.15 -11.81
N HIS A 219 12.33 -23.91 -12.33
CA HIS A 219 13.05 -23.45 -13.52
C HIS A 219 14.37 -22.72 -13.21
N GLY A 220 14.76 -22.62 -11.94
CA GLY A 220 15.97 -21.90 -11.51
C GLY A 220 15.86 -20.37 -11.61
N VAL A 221 14.64 -19.82 -11.63
CA VAL A 221 14.36 -18.38 -11.70
C VAL A 221 14.08 -17.84 -10.30
N GLU A 222 14.73 -16.74 -9.91
CA GLU A 222 14.47 -16.10 -8.61
C GLU A 222 13.23 -15.20 -8.68
N VAL A 223 12.53 -15.03 -7.55
CA VAL A 223 11.28 -14.25 -7.46
C VAL A 223 11.45 -13.06 -6.52
N MET A 224 11.18 -11.87 -7.05
CA MET A 224 11.08 -10.61 -6.31
C MET A 224 9.62 -10.17 -6.23
N VAL A 225 9.13 -9.94 -5.01
CA VAL A 225 7.72 -9.62 -4.78
C VAL A 225 7.53 -8.15 -4.43
N ASP A 226 6.64 -7.47 -5.16
CA ASP A 226 6.11 -6.16 -4.78
C ASP A 226 4.97 -6.34 -3.76
N GLY A 227 5.30 -6.11 -2.51
CA GLY A 227 4.41 -6.18 -1.37
C GLY A 227 3.90 -4.84 -0.88
N ALA A 228 3.96 -3.76 -1.68
CA ALA A 228 3.58 -2.42 -1.23
C ALA A 228 2.19 -2.37 -0.58
N HIS A 229 1.28 -3.24 -1.02
CA HIS A 229 -0.10 -3.28 -0.56
C HIS A 229 -0.42 -4.46 0.36
N ALA A 230 0.56 -5.21 0.87
CA ALA A 230 0.29 -6.42 1.66
C ALA A 230 0.53 -6.24 3.17
N VAL A 231 1.66 -5.62 3.56
CA VAL A 231 2.03 -5.49 4.98
C VAL A 231 0.98 -4.67 5.74
N GLY A 232 0.35 -5.29 6.75
CA GLY A 232 -0.73 -4.69 7.54
C GLY A 232 -2.10 -4.68 6.86
N HIS A 233 -2.24 -5.27 5.67
CA HIS A 233 -3.49 -5.36 4.89
C HIS A 233 -4.18 -6.73 5.06
N PHE A 234 -3.40 -7.82 5.00
CA PHE A 234 -3.83 -9.19 5.26
C PHE A 234 -2.66 -10.00 5.83
N GLN A 235 -2.95 -11.15 6.45
CA GLN A 235 -1.94 -12.02 7.05
C GLN A 235 -1.23 -12.86 5.99
N PHE A 236 0.09 -12.91 6.08
CA PHE A 236 0.95 -13.83 5.34
C PHE A 236 2.22 -14.09 6.15
N ASN A 237 2.97 -15.11 5.76
CA ASN A 237 4.22 -15.51 6.41
C ASN A 237 5.32 -15.61 5.35
N MET A 238 6.39 -14.84 5.50
CA MET A 238 7.48 -14.78 4.53
C MET A 238 8.14 -16.15 4.31
N ASN A 239 8.29 -16.94 5.38
CA ASN A 239 8.83 -18.30 5.29
C ASN A 239 7.94 -19.24 4.48
N GLU A 240 6.64 -18.97 4.41
CA GLU A 240 5.68 -19.76 3.63
C GLU A 240 5.55 -19.28 2.18
N LEU A 241 5.84 -18.00 1.90
CA LEU A 241 5.82 -17.44 0.55
C LEU A 241 6.98 -17.91 -0.32
N ASP A 242 8.13 -18.13 0.31
CA ASP A 242 9.36 -18.63 -0.31
C ASP A 242 9.97 -17.73 -1.40
N CYS A 243 9.62 -16.44 -1.47
CA CYS A 243 10.24 -15.50 -2.41
C CYS A 243 11.70 -15.18 -2.03
N ASP A 244 12.52 -14.80 -3.01
CA ASP A 244 13.93 -14.43 -2.79
C ASP A 244 14.09 -13.02 -2.25
N TYR A 245 13.23 -12.10 -2.70
CA TYR A 245 13.25 -10.69 -2.34
C TYR A 245 11.83 -10.16 -2.16
N TYR A 246 11.62 -9.25 -1.22
CA TYR A 246 10.30 -8.65 -0.99
C TYR A 246 10.42 -7.19 -0.56
N GLY A 247 9.68 -6.30 -1.23
CA GLY A 247 9.66 -4.88 -0.92
C GLY A 247 8.28 -4.42 -0.45
N SER A 248 8.19 -3.54 0.54
CA SER A 248 6.91 -2.95 0.94
C SER A 248 7.03 -1.53 1.47
N SER A 249 5.93 -0.78 1.38
CA SER A 249 5.79 0.59 1.84
C SER A 249 4.93 0.56 3.09
N LEU A 250 5.46 1.05 4.20
CA LEU A 250 4.78 0.90 5.49
C LEU A 250 3.75 2.01 5.77
N HIS A 251 3.76 3.08 4.98
CA HIS A 251 2.80 4.20 5.05
C HIS A 251 1.45 3.93 4.42
N LYS A 252 1.27 2.73 3.87
CA LYS A 252 -0.03 2.27 3.38
C LYS A 252 -0.73 1.58 4.55
N TRP A 253 -1.01 0.29 4.46
CA TRP A 253 -1.91 -0.39 5.37
C TRP A 253 -1.40 -0.51 6.81
N LEU A 254 -0.09 -0.48 7.03
CA LEU A 254 0.48 -0.44 8.38
C LEU A 254 0.43 0.97 9.02
N SER A 255 0.14 2.02 8.25
CA SER A 255 0.05 3.42 8.71
C SER A 255 1.29 3.94 9.45
N VAL A 256 2.49 3.55 9.02
CA VAL A 256 3.74 4.21 9.46
C VAL A 256 3.84 5.60 8.79
N PRO A 257 4.44 6.63 9.41
CA PRO A 257 4.71 7.89 8.71
C PRO A 257 5.49 7.67 7.42
N LEU A 258 5.33 8.56 6.45
CA LEU A 258 6.08 8.52 5.19
C LEU A 258 7.59 8.47 5.43
N GLY A 259 8.31 7.74 4.57
CA GLY A 259 9.76 7.56 4.68
C GLY A 259 10.20 6.25 5.34
N ALA A 260 9.29 5.30 5.54
CA ALA A 260 9.63 3.93 5.94
C ALA A 260 9.05 2.87 4.99
N GLY A 261 9.90 1.91 4.67
CA GLY A 261 9.65 0.72 3.88
C GLY A 261 10.29 -0.50 4.51
N LEU A 262 10.02 -1.65 3.93
CA LEU A 262 10.60 -2.94 4.29
C LEU A 262 11.30 -3.49 3.06
N LEU A 263 12.54 -3.92 3.22
CA LEU A 263 13.21 -4.83 2.31
C LEU A 263 13.47 -6.13 3.05
N TYR A 264 12.93 -7.22 2.52
CA TYR A 264 13.30 -8.57 2.90
C TYR A 264 14.19 -9.18 1.81
N VAL A 265 15.23 -9.87 2.24
CA VAL A 265 16.09 -10.68 1.38
C VAL A 265 16.27 -12.03 2.04
N LYS A 266 15.87 -13.09 1.34
CA LYS A 266 15.99 -14.46 1.83
C LYS A 266 17.42 -14.77 2.25
N LYS A 267 17.57 -15.47 3.38
CA LYS A 267 18.87 -15.83 3.93
C LYS A 267 19.80 -16.43 2.86
N GLY A 268 21.03 -15.91 2.79
CA GLY A 268 22.05 -16.33 1.82
C GLY A 268 21.96 -15.65 0.44
N LYS A 269 20.92 -14.85 0.15
CA LYS A 269 20.78 -14.14 -1.13
C LYS A 269 21.36 -12.73 -1.11
N SER A 270 21.58 -12.13 0.06
CA SER A 270 22.04 -10.74 0.18
C SER A 270 23.44 -10.51 -0.41
N SER A 271 24.34 -11.50 -0.35
CA SER A 271 25.70 -11.40 -0.90
C SER A 271 25.73 -11.32 -2.43
N LYS A 272 24.66 -11.74 -3.10
CA LYS A 272 24.52 -11.65 -4.57
C LYS A 272 24.21 -10.22 -5.01
N ILE A 273 23.64 -9.40 -4.14
CA ILE A 273 23.15 -8.06 -4.46
C ILE A 273 24.24 -7.04 -4.19
N LYS A 274 24.61 -6.28 -5.22
CA LYS A 274 25.51 -5.13 -5.07
C LYS A 274 24.75 -3.97 -4.41
N PRO A 275 25.31 -3.33 -3.37
CA PRO A 275 24.63 -2.25 -2.69
C PRO A 275 24.47 -1.03 -3.60
N LEU A 276 23.30 -0.38 -3.54
CA LEU A 276 23.03 0.86 -4.28
C LEU A 276 23.82 2.05 -3.73
N LEU A 277 23.95 2.10 -2.40
CA LEU A 277 24.71 3.11 -1.67
C LEU A 277 25.92 2.43 -1.02
N ALA A 278 27.11 3.01 -1.18
CA ALA A 278 28.35 2.42 -0.68
C ALA A 278 28.23 2.14 0.83
N PRO A 279 28.42 0.90 1.32
CA PRO A 279 28.30 0.57 2.74
C PRO A 279 29.43 1.21 3.55
N TYR A 280 29.26 1.29 4.88
CA TYR A 280 30.34 1.73 5.78
C TYR A 280 31.54 0.76 5.76
N GLU A 281 31.27 -0.53 5.59
CA GLU A 281 32.23 -1.61 5.52
C GLU A 281 31.99 -2.37 4.22
N LEU A 282 32.94 -2.33 3.29
CA LEU A 282 32.77 -2.86 1.92
C LEU A 282 32.53 -4.37 1.88
N ASP A 283 33.13 -5.11 2.81
CA ASP A 283 33.08 -6.58 2.87
C ASP A 283 32.11 -7.08 3.95
N ARG A 284 31.16 -6.23 4.39
CA ARG A 284 30.17 -6.63 5.39
C ARG A 284 29.24 -7.70 4.82
N GLU A 285 29.15 -8.83 5.52
CA GLU A 285 28.20 -9.88 5.20
C GLU A 285 26.78 -9.56 5.68
N GLY A 286 25.79 -10.19 5.05
CA GLY A 286 24.38 -10.09 5.42
C GLY A 286 23.65 -8.88 4.83
N ILE A 287 22.36 -8.75 5.18
CA ILE A 287 21.47 -7.76 4.58
C ILE A 287 21.83 -6.31 4.95
N LEU A 288 22.52 -6.09 6.07
CA LEU A 288 22.90 -4.74 6.51
C LEU A 288 23.87 -4.05 5.54
N ASN A 289 24.54 -4.81 4.67
CA ASN A 289 25.32 -4.27 3.56
C ASN A 289 24.45 -3.46 2.57
N LEU A 290 23.16 -3.77 2.49
CA LEU A 290 22.20 -3.14 1.60
C LEU A 290 21.47 -1.95 2.25
N ASN A 291 21.77 -1.59 3.50
CA ASN A 291 20.97 -0.61 4.26
C ASN A 291 21.71 0.64 4.73
N HIS A 292 22.81 1.00 4.07
CA HIS A 292 23.44 2.29 4.33
C HIS A 292 22.68 3.43 3.64
N THR A 293 22.00 4.26 4.42
CA THR A 293 21.17 5.38 3.93
C THR A 293 21.79 6.76 4.14
N GLY A 294 22.98 6.83 4.77
CA GLY A 294 23.50 8.08 5.34
C GLY A 294 22.62 8.63 6.47
N THR A 295 22.88 9.88 6.88
CA THR A 295 22.06 10.59 7.88
C THR A 295 20.66 10.84 7.32
N HIS A 296 19.63 10.38 8.02
CA HIS A 296 18.23 10.43 7.58
C HIS A 296 17.29 10.76 8.78
N PRO A 297 16.02 11.18 8.57
CA PRO A 297 15.03 11.34 9.64
C PRO A 297 14.69 10.05 10.41
N VAL A 298 15.53 9.68 11.39
CA VAL A 298 15.42 8.45 12.21
C VAL A 298 14.17 8.38 13.10
N ALA A 299 13.45 9.50 13.31
CA ALA A 299 12.18 9.48 14.04
C ALA A 299 11.11 8.63 13.33
N THR A 300 11.20 8.48 12.01
CA THR A 300 10.31 7.60 11.23
C THR A 300 10.59 6.13 11.54
N ASP A 301 11.86 5.73 11.69
CA ASP A 301 12.24 4.36 12.08
C ASP A 301 11.66 4.01 13.46
N LEU A 302 11.64 4.97 14.40
CA LEU A 302 11.01 4.80 15.71
C LEU A 302 9.48 4.67 15.63
N ALA A 303 8.86 5.39 14.68
CA ALA A 303 7.43 5.38 14.48
C ALA A 303 6.89 4.00 14.04
N VAL A 304 7.73 3.16 13.42
CA VAL A 304 7.41 1.78 13.04
C VAL A 304 6.86 0.97 14.22
N ILE A 305 7.54 1.01 15.37
CA ILE A 305 7.12 0.28 16.58
C ILE A 305 5.70 0.69 16.97
N ASN A 306 5.42 1.99 17.00
CA ASN A 306 4.13 2.54 17.41
C ASN A 306 3.00 2.16 16.45
N ALA A 307 3.30 2.05 15.14
CA ALA A 307 2.35 1.59 14.15
C ALA A 307 2.06 0.09 14.28
N ILE A 308 3.08 -0.73 14.56
CA ILE A 308 2.93 -2.17 14.84
C ILE A 308 2.12 -2.37 16.12
N GLU A 309 2.41 -1.64 17.19
CA GLU A 309 1.63 -1.67 18.43
C GLU A 309 0.16 -1.34 18.16
N PHE A 310 -0.12 -0.28 17.40
CA PHE A 310 -1.46 0.10 17.04
C PHE A 310 -2.17 -0.99 16.21
N HIS A 311 -1.48 -1.55 15.22
CA HIS A 311 -1.98 -2.66 14.41
C HIS A 311 -2.29 -3.90 15.27
N ASN A 312 -1.42 -4.23 16.23
CA ASN A 312 -1.60 -5.36 17.14
C ASN A 312 -2.77 -5.17 18.11
N LYS A 313 -3.06 -3.92 18.54
CA LYS A 313 -4.28 -3.63 19.32
C LYS A 313 -5.54 -4.02 18.54
N ILE A 314 -5.62 -3.65 17.25
CA ILE A 314 -6.75 -4.06 16.38
C ILE A 314 -6.74 -5.57 16.15
N GLY A 315 -5.55 -6.17 16.01
CA GLY A 315 -5.36 -7.58 15.70
C GLY A 315 -5.41 -7.84 14.19
N SER A 316 -4.40 -8.53 13.65
CA SER A 316 -4.20 -8.73 12.22
C SER A 316 -5.41 -9.36 11.52
N LYS A 317 -5.97 -10.44 12.07
CA LYS A 317 -7.12 -11.14 11.48
C LYS A 317 -8.39 -10.27 11.47
N ARG A 318 -8.69 -9.60 12.59
CA ARG A 318 -9.84 -8.70 12.72
C ARG A 318 -9.76 -7.54 11.73
N LYS A 319 -8.56 -6.96 11.58
CA LYS A 319 -8.30 -5.90 10.62
C LYS A 319 -8.51 -6.39 9.18
N GLU A 320 -7.93 -7.53 8.82
CA GLU A 320 -8.11 -8.16 7.51
C GLU A 320 -9.59 -8.41 7.20
N ASP A 321 -10.34 -8.98 8.13
CA ASP A 321 -11.77 -9.26 7.95
C ASP A 321 -12.58 -7.99 7.68
N ARG A 322 -12.29 -6.90 8.40
CA ARG A 322 -12.91 -5.59 8.16
C ARG A 322 -12.56 -5.02 6.80
N LEU A 323 -11.32 -5.19 6.36
CA LEU A 323 -10.84 -4.67 5.08
C LEU A 323 -11.49 -5.43 3.91
N ARG A 324 -11.59 -6.75 4.01
CA ARG A 324 -12.36 -7.58 3.06
C ARG A 324 -13.85 -7.22 3.08
N TYR A 325 -14.42 -7.03 4.28
CA TYR A 325 -15.82 -6.62 4.45
C TYR A 325 -16.12 -5.28 3.77
N THR A 326 -15.35 -4.24 4.07
CA THR A 326 -15.60 -2.89 3.53
C THR A 326 -15.46 -2.83 2.01
N GLN A 327 -14.54 -3.60 1.41
CA GLN A 327 -14.45 -3.68 -0.04
C GLN A 327 -15.62 -4.44 -0.66
N ARG A 328 -16.06 -5.56 -0.08
CA ARG A 328 -17.23 -6.30 -0.57
C ARG A 328 -18.53 -5.56 -0.37
N TYR A 329 -18.64 -4.82 0.73
CA TYR A 329 -19.84 -4.05 1.07
C TYR A 329 -20.29 -3.18 -0.10
N TRP A 330 -19.38 -2.45 -0.75
CA TRP A 330 -19.74 -1.65 -1.92
C TRP A 330 -19.70 -2.45 -3.23
N SER A 331 -18.70 -3.33 -3.42
CA SER A 331 -18.47 -3.94 -4.73
C SER A 331 -19.55 -4.94 -5.12
N ASP A 332 -20.06 -5.72 -4.16
CA ASP A 332 -21.13 -6.69 -4.42
C ASP A 332 -22.45 -5.98 -4.80
N GLN A 333 -22.68 -4.76 -4.30
CA GLN A 333 -23.89 -3.99 -4.61
C GLN A 333 -23.89 -3.36 -6.00
N VAL A 334 -22.73 -3.28 -6.66
CA VAL A 334 -22.59 -2.61 -7.96
C VAL A 334 -22.08 -3.53 -9.07
N ARG A 335 -21.54 -4.71 -8.73
CA ARG A 335 -20.88 -5.63 -9.67
C ARG A 335 -21.77 -6.05 -10.83
N ASP A 336 -23.03 -6.36 -10.56
CA ASP A 336 -23.96 -6.90 -11.54
C ASP A 336 -24.87 -5.83 -12.16
N LEU A 337 -24.57 -4.55 -11.93
CA LEU A 337 -25.35 -3.46 -12.50
C LEU A 337 -25.00 -3.26 -13.99
N PRO A 338 -26.00 -3.03 -14.86
CA PRO A 338 -25.77 -2.60 -16.23
C PRO A 338 -24.81 -1.39 -16.31
N ASN A 339 -23.90 -1.42 -17.29
CA ASN A 339 -22.89 -0.39 -17.55
C ASN A 339 -21.83 -0.21 -16.45
N VAL A 340 -21.78 -1.05 -15.42
CA VAL A 340 -20.76 -1.03 -14.37
C VAL A 340 -19.80 -2.20 -14.56
N GLN A 341 -18.50 -1.94 -14.45
CA GLN A 341 -17.46 -2.96 -14.56
C GLN A 341 -16.61 -2.97 -13.29
N VAL A 342 -16.72 -4.01 -12.47
CA VAL A 342 -15.81 -4.22 -11.33
C VAL A 342 -14.63 -5.08 -11.78
N ASN A 343 -13.46 -4.47 -11.92
CA ASN A 343 -12.24 -5.13 -12.43
C ASN A 343 -11.55 -6.02 -11.38
N THR A 344 -12.07 -6.07 -10.16
CA THR A 344 -11.53 -6.88 -9.06
C THR A 344 -12.13 -8.30 -9.09
N PRO A 345 -11.32 -9.37 -8.94
CA PRO A 345 -11.82 -10.73 -8.76
C PRO A 345 -12.88 -10.82 -7.66
N GLN A 346 -13.91 -11.64 -7.88
CA GLN A 346 -15.01 -11.79 -6.94
C GLN A 346 -14.68 -12.72 -5.76
N ALA A 347 -13.79 -13.70 -5.97
CA ALA A 347 -13.45 -14.67 -4.94
C ALA A 347 -12.79 -13.98 -3.74
N ILE A 348 -13.32 -14.18 -2.53
CA ILE A 348 -12.95 -13.45 -1.31
C ILE A 348 -11.45 -13.53 -1.01
N GLN A 349 -10.81 -14.67 -1.28
CA GLN A 349 -9.38 -14.89 -1.04
C GLN A 349 -8.49 -14.08 -2.00
N ARG A 350 -9.03 -13.65 -3.15
CA ARG A 350 -8.31 -12.90 -4.20
C ARG A 350 -8.40 -11.39 -4.05
N SER A 351 -9.10 -10.85 -3.05
CA SER A 351 -9.19 -9.40 -2.82
C SER A 351 -9.21 -9.04 -1.34
N CYS A 352 -8.67 -7.88 -1.00
CA CYS A 352 -8.83 -7.24 0.31
C CYS A 352 -9.42 -5.84 0.11
N ALA A 353 -8.94 -4.80 0.77
CA ALA A 353 -9.58 -3.48 0.68
C ALA A 353 -9.39 -2.73 -0.64
N ILE A 354 -8.44 -3.11 -1.50
CA ILE A 354 -8.27 -2.48 -2.82
C ILE A 354 -9.22 -3.12 -3.81
N ALA A 355 -9.90 -2.29 -4.59
CA ALA A 355 -10.67 -2.73 -5.73
C ALA A 355 -10.79 -1.63 -6.79
N ASN A 356 -11.41 -1.94 -7.93
CA ASN A 356 -11.56 -1.01 -9.03
C ASN A 356 -12.93 -1.15 -9.69
N VAL A 357 -13.55 -0.02 -10.02
CA VAL A 357 -14.84 0.03 -10.71
C VAL A 357 -14.84 1.09 -11.81
N GLY A 358 -15.32 0.70 -12.99
CA GLY A 358 -15.54 1.57 -14.14
C GLY A 358 -17.02 1.68 -14.49
N ILE A 359 -17.35 2.69 -15.30
CA ILE A 359 -18.66 2.87 -15.92
C ILE A 359 -18.42 2.97 -17.42
N GLU A 360 -19.07 2.11 -18.22
CA GLU A 360 -18.77 1.94 -19.65
C GLU A 360 -18.85 3.25 -20.45
N SER A 361 -19.79 4.12 -20.10
CA SER A 361 -20.04 5.40 -20.75
C SER A 361 -19.13 6.54 -20.30
N MET A 362 -18.23 6.32 -19.33
CA MET A 362 -17.37 7.36 -18.75
C MET A 362 -15.89 7.00 -18.82
N LYS A 363 -15.07 7.98 -19.16
CA LYS A 363 -13.62 7.84 -19.00
C LYS A 363 -13.28 7.82 -17.50
N PRO A 364 -12.25 7.07 -17.08
CA PRO A 364 -11.83 7.01 -15.68
C PRO A 364 -11.58 8.39 -15.04
N ALA A 365 -10.97 9.32 -15.79
CA ALA A 365 -10.71 10.68 -15.30
C ALA A 365 -12.00 11.47 -15.07
N ASP A 366 -13.00 11.31 -15.94
CA ASP A 366 -14.31 11.96 -15.81
C ASP A 366 -15.09 11.36 -14.64
N LEU A 367 -15.03 10.03 -14.46
CA LEU A 367 -15.62 9.34 -13.31
C LEU A 367 -15.02 9.86 -11.98
N ALA A 368 -13.69 9.90 -11.87
CA ALA A 368 -13.02 10.41 -10.66
C ALA A 368 -13.41 11.87 -10.38
N LYS A 369 -13.45 12.70 -11.42
CA LYS A 369 -13.86 14.10 -11.33
C LYS A 369 -15.30 14.25 -10.83
N ARG A 370 -16.24 13.49 -11.40
CA ARG A 370 -17.65 13.53 -10.99
C ARG A 370 -17.86 13.00 -9.57
N LEU A 371 -17.13 11.95 -9.17
CA LEU A 371 -17.19 11.43 -7.81
C LEU A 371 -16.83 12.51 -6.77
N ILE A 372 -15.80 13.32 -7.01
CA ILE A 372 -15.43 14.40 -6.09
C ILE A 372 -16.35 15.63 -6.21
N GLU A 373 -16.71 16.06 -7.42
CA GLU A 373 -17.50 17.29 -7.64
C GLU A 373 -18.97 17.13 -7.25
N ASP A 374 -19.58 15.99 -7.59
CA ASP A 374 -21.03 15.79 -7.39
C ASP A 374 -21.33 15.09 -6.07
N PHE A 375 -20.40 14.26 -5.56
CA PHE A 375 -20.63 13.39 -4.40
C PHE A 375 -19.61 13.55 -3.28
N GLN A 376 -18.62 14.44 -3.40
CA GLN A 376 -17.55 14.63 -2.41
C GLN A 376 -16.76 13.35 -2.10
N ILE A 377 -16.53 12.49 -3.09
CA ILE A 377 -15.77 11.24 -2.96
C ILE A 377 -14.43 11.38 -3.66
N PHE A 378 -13.35 11.31 -2.89
CA PHE A 378 -11.99 11.34 -3.41
C PHE A 378 -11.49 9.93 -3.72
N THR A 379 -11.03 9.75 -4.95
CA THR A 379 -10.45 8.51 -5.50
C THR A 379 -9.51 8.86 -6.66
N VAL A 380 -8.86 7.85 -7.25
CA VAL A 380 -7.93 8.02 -8.38
C VAL A 380 -8.40 7.24 -9.60
N ALA A 381 -8.29 7.87 -10.76
CA ALA A 381 -8.55 7.25 -12.05
C ALA A 381 -7.42 6.30 -12.46
N ILE A 382 -7.79 5.15 -13.01
CA ILE A 382 -6.90 4.15 -13.62
C ILE A 382 -7.36 3.93 -15.06
N ASP A 383 -6.45 4.18 -16.00
CA ASP A 383 -6.67 3.99 -17.44
C ASP A 383 -5.40 3.40 -18.06
N GLY A 384 -5.26 2.08 -17.98
CA GLY A 384 -4.05 1.39 -18.42
C GLY A 384 -4.00 -0.07 -18.02
N ALA A 385 -3.09 -0.84 -18.65
CA ALA A 385 -2.84 -2.26 -18.37
C ALA A 385 -4.12 -3.14 -18.37
N GLY A 386 -5.05 -2.83 -19.28
CA GLY A 386 -6.32 -3.54 -19.41
C GLY A 386 -7.41 -3.11 -18.41
N VAL A 387 -7.15 -2.12 -17.56
CA VAL A 387 -8.09 -1.64 -16.53
C VAL A 387 -8.57 -0.22 -16.86
N LYS A 388 -9.90 -0.03 -16.78
CA LYS A 388 -10.55 1.28 -16.89
C LYS A 388 -11.51 1.46 -15.73
N GLY A 389 -11.23 2.42 -14.86
CA GLY A 389 -12.12 2.77 -13.76
C GLY A 389 -11.44 3.60 -12.69
N CYS A 390 -12.09 3.76 -11.55
CA CYS A 390 -11.49 4.36 -10.36
C CYS A 390 -11.03 3.28 -9.39
N ARG A 391 -9.85 3.47 -8.80
CA ARG A 391 -9.36 2.61 -7.72
C ARG A 391 -9.99 3.03 -6.40
N ILE A 392 -10.76 2.13 -5.83
CA ILE A 392 -11.47 2.32 -4.57
C ILE A 392 -10.74 1.53 -3.49
N SER A 393 -10.38 2.21 -2.41
CA SER A 393 -9.59 1.64 -1.32
C SER A 393 -10.11 2.14 0.02
N PRO A 394 -11.22 1.58 0.55
CA PRO A 394 -11.62 1.81 1.94
C PRO A 394 -10.54 1.35 2.93
N ASN A 395 -10.71 1.71 4.20
CA ASN A 395 -9.87 1.25 5.30
C ASN A 395 -10.76 0.94 6.52
N VAL A 396 -10.16 0.52 7.65
CA VAL A 396 -10.89 0.16 8.88
C VAL A 396 -11.74 1.30 9.44
N TYR A 397 -11.34 2.54 9.19
CA TYR A 397 -12.09 3.73 9.58
C TYR A 397 -13.17 4.13 8.57
N THR A 398 -13.25 3.53 7.38
CA THR A 398 -14.34 3.80 6.43
C THR A 398 -15.65 3.23 6.97
N SER A 399 -16.68 4.07 7.02
CA SER A 399 -18.01 3.72 7.52
C SER A 399 -18.92 3.19 6.42
N GLU A 400 -19.94 2.42 6.81
CA GLU A 400 -20.96 1.93 5.87
C GLU A 400 -21.73 3.06 5.22
N LYS A 401 -22.06 4.12 5.98
CA LYS A 401 -22.71 5.33 5.45
C LYS A 401 -21.92 6.00 4.32
N GLU A 402 -20.60 6.03 4.44
CA GLU A 402 -19.73 6.55 3.37
C GLU A 402 -19.73 5.63 2.15
N LEU A 403 -19.77 4.32 2.36
CA LEU A 403 -19.86 3.34 1.28
C LEU A 403 -21.24 3.35 0.61
N ASP A 404 -22.32 3.58 1.36
CA ASP A 404 -23.67 3.77 0.81
C ASP A 404 -23.72 4.98 -0.12
N GLN A 405 -23.10 6.09 0.28
CA GLN A 405 -22.96 7.28 -0.56
C GLN A 405 -22.15 6.98 -1.83
N PHE A 406 -21.10 6.15 -1.73
CA PHE A 406 -20.36 5.70 -2.90
C PHE A 406 -21.19 4.78 -3.82
N VAL A 407 -21.92 3.82 -3.27
CA VAL A 407 -22.82 2.95 -4.05
C VAL A 407 -23.91 3.78 -4.74
N LEU A 408 -24.50 4.76 -4.06
CA LEU A 408 -25.45 5.70 -4.65
C LEU A 408 -24.82 6.48 -5.81
N ALA A 409 -23.58 6.96 -5.64
CA ALA A 409 -22.86 7.66 -6.70
C ALA A 409 -22.69 6.75 -7.92
N ILE A 410 -22.19 5.53 -7.75
CA ILE A 410 -22.01 4.58 -8.87
C ILE A 410 -23.34 4.28 -9.56
N LYS A 411 -24.43 4.02 -8.82
CA LYS A 411 -25.76 3.78 -9.39
C LYS A 411 -26.27 4.99 -10.18
N THR A 412 -26.13 6.20 -9.62
CA THR A 412 -26.58 7.44 -10.27
C THR A 412 -25.80 7.70 -11.56
N LEU A 413 -24.48 7.54 -11.51
CA LEU A 413 -23.58 7.77 -12.63
C LEU A 413 -23.77 6.75 -13.76
N SER A 414 -24.18 5.52 -13.43
CA SER A 414 -24.40 4.44 -14.40
C SER A 414 -25.85 4.35 -14.93
N GLY A 415 -26.76 5.18 -14.43
CA GLY A 415 -28.17 5.17 -14.83
C GLY A 415 -29.00 4.05 -14.18
N ASN A 416 -28.59 3.58 -13.01
CA ASN A 416 -29.23 2.51 -12.22
C ASN A 416 -29.99 3.04 -10.98
N THR A 417 -30.39 4.31 -11.00
CA THR A 417 -31.25 4.97 -9.98
C THR A 417 -32.47 5.60 -10.61
#